data_AF-A0A841LLY6-F1
#
_entry.id   AF-A0A841LLY6-F1
#
_cell.length_a   1.000
_cell.length_b   1.000
_cell.length_c   1.000
_cell.angle_alpha   90.00
_cell.angle_beta   90.00
_cell.angle_gamma   90.00
#
_symmetry.space_group_name_H-M   'P 1'
#
loop_
_entity.id
_entity.type
_entity.pdbx_description
1 polymer ?
#
loop_
_entity_poly.entity_id
_entity_poly.type
_entity_poly.pdbx_seq_one_letter_code
_entity_poly.pdbx_strand_id
1 'polypeptide(L)'
;MKLLEYIDRIKIIHKLIRESRTGTPENLARRLSISTSRLYVVLDELKLMGAPIEYSRQLQTYYYAQAFEVNIRADFRVLKPQELMNINAGFYFQHHYPLLFL
;
A
#
# COMPACT_ATOMS: atom_id res chain seq x y z
N MET A 1 10.86 -7.32 -6.50
CA MET A 1 10.93 -7.28 -5.02
C MET A 1 9.90 -8.24 -4.45
N LYS A 2 10.17 -8.85 -3.29
CA LYS A 2 9.15 -9.60 -2.55
C LYS A 2 8.14 -8.63 -1.95
N LEU A 3 6.87 -9.03 -1.88
CA LEU A 3 5.75 -8.18 -1.43
C LEU A 3 5.99 -7.61 -0.03
N LEU A 4 6.33 -8.46 0.96
CA LEU A 4 6.51 -8.04 2.35
C LEU A 4 7.65 -7.01 2.50
N GLU A 5 8.79 -7.23 1.86
CA GLU A 5 9.90 -6.28 1.89
C GLU A 5 9.55 -4.93 1.25
N TYR A 6 8.67 -4.94 0.25
CA TYR A 6 8.20 -3.71 -0.39
C TYR A 6 7.26 -2.94 0.53
N ILE A 7 6.34 -3.63 1.22
CA ILE A 7 5.48 -3.03 2.24
C ILE A 7 6.31 -2.42 3.38
N ASP A 8 7.33 -3.12 3.87
CA ASP A 8 8.19 -2.61 4.94
C ASP A 8 8.97 -1.36 4.50
N ARG A 9 9.46 -1.33 3.25
CA ARG A 9 10.08 -0.13 2.69
C ARG A 9 9.11 1.04 2.63
N ILE A 10 7.87 0.83 2.19
CA ILE A 10 6.85 1.88 2.18
C ILE A 10 6.61 2.42 3.58
N LYS A 11 6.48 1.54 4.60
CA LYS A 11 6.30 1.96 6.00
C LYS A 11 7.46 2.82 6.49
N ILE A 12 8.69 2.43 6.19
CA ILE A 12 9.89 3.20 6.56
C ILE A 12 9.90 4.55 5.84
N ILE A 13 9.69 4.58 4.53
CA ILE A 13 9.62 5.82 3.74
C ILE A 13 8.56 6.76 4.32
N HIS A 14 7.35 6.26 4.51
CA HIS A 14 6.23 7.04 5.04
C HIS A 14 6.55 7.66 6.39
N LYS A 15 7.08 6.86 7.33
CA LYS A 15 7.51 7.35 8.64
C LYS A 15 8.55 8.48 8.52
N LEU A 16 9.56 8.29 7.68
CA LEU A 16 10.64 9.26 7.55
C LEU A 16 10.21 10.56 6.86
N ILE A 17 9.30 10.49 5.89
CA ILE A 17 8.71 11.68 5.25
C ILE A 17 7.84 12.45 6.24
N ARG A 18 6.98 11.76 7.01
CA ARG A 18 6.16 12.40 8.06
C ARG A 18 7.00 13.15 9.08
N GLU A 19 8.14 12.59 9.44
CA GLU A 19 9.06 13.19 10.41
C GLU A 19 10.02 14.19 9.77
N SER A 20 10.01 14.37 8.45
CA SER A 20 11.00 15.16 7.70
C SER A 20 12.45 14.72 7.99
N ARG A 21 12.67 13.42 8.22
CA ARG A 21 13.95 12.81 8.57
C ARG A 21 14.49 11.89 7.49
N THR A 22 14.24 12.16 6.20
CA THR A 22 14.76 11.29 5.13
C THR A 22 16.25 11.49 4.86
N GLY A 23 16.75 12.72 5.03
CA GLY A 23 18.04 13.13 4.47
C GLY A 23 17.97 13.25 2.95
N THR A 24 19.14 13.36 2.31
CA THR A 24 19.26 13.38 0.85
C THR A 24 18.74 12.07 0.22
N PRO A 25 18.41 12.06 -1.07
CA PRO A 25 18.00 10.83 -1.77
C PRO A 25 19.00 9.68 -1.61
N GLU A 26 20.30 9.96 -1.63
CA GLU A 26 21.36 8.97 -1.44
C GLU A 26 21.34 8.39 -0.03
N ASN A 27 21.14 9.23 0.99
CA ASN A 27 21.05 8.79 2.38
C ASN A 27 19.78 7.95 2.61
N LEU A 28 18.65 8.37 2.06
CA LEU A 28 17.40 7.60 2.16
C LEU A 28 17.53 6.23 1.45
N ALA A 29 18.09 6.21 0.24
CA ALA A 29 18.31 4.98 -0.51
C ALA A 29 19.22 3.99 0.23
N ARG A 30 20.33 4.49 0.82
CA ARG A 30 21.24 3.69 1.64
C ARG A 30 20.53 3.08 2.85
N ARG A 31 19.69 3.86 3.54
CA ARG A 31 18.89 3.41 4.71
C ARG A 31 17.86 2.34 4.35
N LEU A 32 17.34 2.37 3.13
CA LEU A 32 16.41 1.37 2.59
C LEU A 32 17.12 0.19 1.91
N SER A 33 18.46 0.21 1.88
CA SER A 33 19.31 -0.76 1.18
C SER A 33 18.91 -0.97 -0.28
N ILE A 34 18.67 0.13 -1.00
CA ILE A 34 18.34 0.15 -2.43
C ILE A 34 19.19 1.19 -3.16
N SER A 35 19.24 1.11 -4.49
CA SER A 35 19.81 2.18 -5.30
C SER A 35 18.97 3.45 -5.23
N THR A 36 19.59 4.61 -5.47
CA THR A 36 18.89 5.89 -5.64
C THR A 36 17.88 5.84 -6.78
N SER A 37 18.22 5.18 -7.90
CA SER A 37 17.26 4.97 -8.99
C SER A 37 16.02 4.21 -8.54
N ARG A 38 16.18 3.14 -7.74
CA ARG A 38 15.04 2.39 -7.23
C ARG A 38 14.23 3.22 -6.22
N LEU A 39 14.88 4.02 -5.39
CA LEU A 39 14.19 4.96 -4.50
C LEU A 39 13.26 5.89 -5.31
N TYR A 40 13.74 6.49 -6.41
CA TYR A 40 12.90 7.36 -7.24
C TYR A 40 11.69 6.62 -7.80
N VAL A 41 11.87 5.39 -8.29
CA VAL A 41 10.74 4.57 -8.75
C VAL A 41 9.71 4.36 -7.64
N VAL A 42 10.14 4.03 -6.41
CA VAL A 42 9.21 3.85 -5.27
C VAL A 42 8.51 5.16 -4.90
N LEU A 43 9.22 6.29 -4.92
CA LEU A 43 8.61 7.60 -4.64
C LEU A 43 7.58 7.99 -5.71
N ASP A 44 7.86 7.72 -6.98
CA ASP A 44 6.91 7.99 -8.06
C ASP A 44 5.71 7.05 -8.01
N GLU A 45 5.90 5.77 -7.69
CA GLU A 45 4.81 4.83 -7.40
C GLU A 45 3.90 5.36 -6.28
N LEU A 46 4.47 5.89 -5.18
CA LEU A 46 3.70 6.49 -4.09
C LEU A 46 2.96 7.76 -4.52
N LYS A 47 3.58 8.61 -5.34
CA LYS A 47 2.93 9.81 -5.91
C LYS A 47 1.75 9.43 -6.80
N LEU A 48 1.88 8.38 -7.62
CA LEU A 48 0.79 7.85 -8.43
C LEU A 48 -0.38 7.34 -7.57
N MET A 49 -0.11 6.87 -6.35
CA MET A 49 -1.13 6.51 -5.35
C MET A 49 -1.68 7.72 -4.58
N GLY A 50 -1.34 8.94 -4.97
CA GLY A 50 -1.84 10.18 -4.39
C GLY A 50 -0.99 10.74 -3.24
N ALA A 51 0.19 10.19 -2.98
CA ALA A 51 1.09 10.72 -1.95
C ALA A 51 1.68 12.07 -2.40
N PRO A 52 1.43 13.17 -1.68
CA PRO A 52 1.84 14.53 -2.04
C PRO A 52 3.31 14.79 -1.64
N ILE A 53 4.23 13.98 -2.17
CA ILE A 53 5.65 13.98 -1.76
C ILE A 53 6.43 15.04 -2.54
N GLU A 54 7.09 15.92 -1.81
CA GLU A 54 8.02 16.93 -2.33
C GLU A 54 9.39 16.81 -1.65
N TYR A 55 10.43 17.38 -2.27
CA TYR A 55 11.79 17.41 -1.71
C TYR A 55 12.26 18.84 -1.49
N SER A 56 12.64 19.15 -0.25
CA SER A 56 13.30 20.42 0.06
C SER A 56 14.81 20.26 -0.05
N ARG A 57 15.42 20.98 -1.00
CA ARG A 57 16.89 21.02 -1.13
C ARG A 57 17.57 21.72 0.05
N GLN A 58 16.92 22.75 0.60
CA GLN A 58 17.43 23.51 1.74
C GLN A 58 17.43 22.69 3.02
N LEU A 59 16.35 21.96 3.28
CA LEU A 59 16.21 21.10 4.47
C LEU A 59 16.77 19.69 4.25
N GLN A 60 17.17 19.37 3.02
CA GLN A 60 17.66 18.07 2.58
C GLN A 60 16.75 16.92 3.03
N THR A 61 15.45 17.06 2.78
CA THR A 61 14.47 16.08 3.24
C THR A 61 13.24 16.05 2.36
N TYR A 62 12.63 14.88 2.23
CA TYR A 62 11.30 14.72 1.66
C TYR A 62 10.26 15.01 2.72
N TYR A 63 9.17 15.65 2.29
CA TYR A 63 8.02 15.98 3.15
C TYR A 63 6.71 15.78 2.38
N TYR A 64 5.60 15.76 3.11
CA TYR A 64 4.27 15.79 2.52
C TYR A 64 3.77 17.23 2.41
N ALA A 65 3.39 17.66 1.21
CA ALA A 65 2.87 19.01 0.97
C ALA A 65 1.45 19.24 1.55
N GLN A 66 0.72 18.16 1.81
CA GLN A 66 -0.56 18.14 2.51
C GLN A 66 -0.60 16.95 3.47
N ALA A 67 -1.47 16.98 4.48
CA ALA A 67 -1.63 15.86 5.41
C ALA A 67 -1.94 14.56 4.65
N PHE A 68 -1.14 13.52 4.91
CA PHE A 68 -1.23 12.25 4.19
C PHE A 68 -0.82 11.09 5.10
N GLU A 69 -1.51 9.96 4.98
CA GLU A 69 -1.28 8.75 5.76
C GLU A 69 -1.28 7.51 4.86
N VAL A 70 -0.35 6.58 5.09
CA VAL A 70 -0.32 5.29 4.40
C VAL A 70 -0.74 4.18 5.37
N ASN A 71 -1.83 3.49 5.05
CA ASN A 71 -2.30 2.33 5.81
C ASN A 71 -2.28 1.07 4.93
N ILE A 72 -1.38 0.12 5.24
CA ILE A 72 -1.30 -1.17 4.54
C ILE A 72 -1.64 -2.27 5.54
N ARG A 73 -2.71 -3.02 5.26
CA ARG A 73 -3.15 -4.19 6.04
C ARG A 73 -3.19 -5.42 5.13
N ALA A 74 -2.68 -6.52 5.64
CA ALA A 74 -2.72 -7.81 4.99
C ALA A 74 -3.13 -8.86 6.04
N ASP A 75 -4.32 -9.42 5.88
CA ASP A 75 -4.90 -10.35 6.83
C ASP A 75 -4.83 -11.78 6.28
N PHE A 76 -4.11 -12.65 7.00
CA PHE A 76 -3.98 -14.06 6.68
C PHE A 76 -4.76 -14.87 7.72
N ARG A 77 -5.80 -15.57 7.28
CA ARG A 77 -6.59 -16.46 8.14
C ARG A 77 -6.99 -17.71 7.38
N VAL A 78 -7.05 -18.83 8.09
CA VAL A 78 -7.69 -20.05 7.57
C VAL A 78 -9.19 -19.80 7.55
N LEU A 79 -9.79 -19.99 6.39
CA LEU A 79 -11.23 -19.90 6.23
C LEU A 79 -11.87 -21.19 6.74
N LYS A 80 -12.90 -21.07 7.58
CA LYS A 80 -13.69 -22.24 7.99
C LYS A 80 -14.55 -22.73 6.82
N PRO A 81 -14.92 -24.03 6.75
CA PRO A 81 -15.76 -24.55 5.67
C PRO A 81 -17.07 -23.77 5.45
N GLN A 82 -17.66 -23.23 6.52
CA GLN A 82 -18.86 -22.40 6.47
C GLN A 82 -18.65 -21.04 5.80
N GLU A 83 -17.42 -20.49 5.83
CA GLU A 83 -17.06 -19.23 5.19
C GLU A 83 -16.75 -19.41 3.70
N LEU A 84 -16.31 -20.61 3.27
CA LEU A 84 -16.03 -20.92 1.87
C LEU A 84 -17.29 -20.82 0.98
N MET A 85 -18.47 -21.12 1.54
CA MET A 85 -19.74 -21.04 0.81
C MET A 85 -20.12 -19.60 0.44
N ASN A 86 -19.67 -18.61 1.21
CA ASN A 86 -20.04 -17.20 1.03
C ASN A 86 -19.06 -16.41 0.16
N ILE A 87 -17.89 -16.98 -0.17
CA ILE A 87 -16.85 -16.29 -0.94
C ILE A 87 -17.01 -16.55 -2.45
N ASN A 88 -17.74 -17.61 -2.83
CA ASN A 88 -18.10 -17.94 -4.22
C ASN A 88 -19.48 -17.42 -4.64
N ALA A 89 -19.93 -16.27 -4.14
CA ALA A 89 -21.16 -15.65 -4.63
C ALA A 89 -20.90 -14.86 -5.92
N GLY A 90 -20.41 -15.54 -6.95
CA GLY A 90 -20.85 -15.24 -8.31
C GLY A 90 -22.37 -15.43 -8.32
N PHE A 91 -23.10 -14.33 -8.52
CA PHE A 91 -24.56 -14.27 -8.58
C PHE A 91 -25.13 -15.38 -9.50
N TYR A 92 -25.83 -16.36 -8.92
CA TYR A 92 -26.85 -17.12 -9.63
C TYR A 92 -28.15 -17.05 -8.82
N PHE A 93 -28.98 -16.09 -9.19
CA PHE A 93 -30.40 -16.07 -8.81
C PHE A 93 -31.07 -17.25 -9.52
N GLN A 94 -31.17 -18.41 -8.87
CA GLN A 94 -32.22 -19.34 -9.24
C GLN A 94 -33.53 -18.82 -8.65
N HIS A 95 -34.28 -18.10 -9.47
CA HIS A 95 -35.70 -17.89 -9.24
C HIS A 95 -36.38 -19.26 -9.12
N HIS A 96 -36.60 -19.71 -7.89
CA HIS A 96 -37.52 -20.81 -7.64
C HIS A 96 -38.92 -20.21 -7.58
N TYR A 97 -39.63 -20.22 -8.72
CA TYR A 97 -41.08 -20.04 -8.69
C TYR A 97 -41.67 -21.35 -8.14
N PRO A 98 -42.37 -21.34 -7.00
CA PRO A 98 -43.11 -22.51 -6.58
C PRO A 98 -44.28 -22.68 -7.56
N LEU A 99 -44.20 -23.69 -8.42
CA LEU A 99 -45.37 -24.17 -9.16
C LEU A 99 -46.30 -24.86 -8.15
N LEU A 100 -47.17 -24.07 -7.54
CA LEU A 100 -48.44 -24.55 -7.01
C LEU A 100 -49.33 -24.88 -8.21
N PHE A 101 -49.42 -26.15 -8.57
CA PHE A 101 -50.56 -26.68 -9.30
C PHE A 101 -51.04 -27.97 -8.63
N LEU A 102 -52.29 -27.86 -8.19
CA LEU A 102 -53.30 -28.85 -7.80
C LEU A 102 -52.99 -30.33 -8.04
#